data_AF-A0A9W9ZUR5-F1
#
_entry.id   AF-A0A9W9ZUR5-F1
#
_cell.length_a   1.000
_cell.length_b   1.000
_cell.length_c   1.000
_cell.angle_alpha   90.00
_cell.angle_beta   90.00
_cell.angle_gamma   90.00
#
_symmetry.space_group_name_H-M   'P 1'
#
loop_
_entity.id
_entity.type
_entity.pdbx_description
1 polymer ?
#
loop_
_entity_poly.entity_id
_entity_poly.type
_entity_poly.pdbx_seq_one_letter_code
_entity_poly.pdbx_strand_id
1 'polypeptide(L)'
;MYIYELVTLHQPFNDLNPAQVKQLIVEGHRPPLTAKDKKAPVFVLDLMAWCWQQEADRRPPSHHISLLSSATEFPRLSDVITFDKQLGINCAVTAGSRVSQSRGADDRASVGSEVWLCRSELNAGIGTGKISVLSYSRARCYHKKEFFVGKSCIRVACSVGSTVWLGTESGTLHVFCAMTYKQLCQGSIRSNRYILNMIHVPRANWVLVALADGSVLAYNDNISNHYHYNDPAVETPVHELLPNRVYTGNGIPIHCMAALPLKKPQGNEPRPEDSDDRNSPCDEYVCEVWCGQEKGRITILDGEELQKICTKSAEDHEPDSSSQREHSVSHIETCQTTGTTISGDDPVGRSVWVALFPGTRVCFGGMPWRRRLYVVWIAHNIHQDLK
;
A
#
# COMPACT_ATOMS: atom_id res chain seq x y z
N MET A 1 -5.57 -22.79 31.04
CA MET A 1 -6.48 -22.09 31.98
C MET A 1 -6.01 -20.65 32.15
N TYR A 2 -4.89 -20.36 32.81
CA TYR A 2 -4.39 -18.98 33.01
C TYR A 2 -4.48 -18.02 31.79
N ILE A 3 -4.18 -18.47 30.56
CA ILE A 3 -4.35 -17.62 29.35
C ILE A 3 -5.81 -17.18 29.13
N TYR A 4 -6.81 -18.01 29.46
CA TYR A 4 -8.23 -17.65 29.45
C TYR A 4 -8.55 -16.56 30.48
N GLU A 5 -7.95 -16.63 31.67
CA GLU A 5 -8.12 -15.60 32.71
C GLU A 5 -7.54 -14.26 32.25
N LEU A 6 -6.38 -14.27 31.58
CA LEU A 6 -5.80 -13.07 30.96
C LEU A 6 -6.63 -12.50 29.80
N VAL A 7 -7.24 -13.37 28.97
CA VAL A 7 -8.04 -12.97 27.81
C VAL A 7 -9.44 -12.46 28.20
N THR A 8 -10.10 -13.12 29.16
CA THR A 8 -11.50 -12.82 29.54
C THR A 8 -11.64 -11.94 30.77
N LEU A 9 -10.60 -11.89 31.62
CA LEU A 9 -10.62 -11.33 32.98
C LEU A 9 -11.60 -12.06 33.93
N HIS A 10 -11.93 -13.32 33.65
CA HIS A 10 -12.84 -14.16 34.45
C HIS A 10 -12.21 -15.53 34.79
N GLN A 11 -12.65 -16.13 35.90
CA GLN A 11 -12.24 -17.47 36.30
C GLN A 11 -12.82 -18.54 35.33
N PRO A 12 -12.08 -19.60 34.96
CA PRO A 12 -12.60 -20.69 34.15
C PRO A 12 -13.77 -21.39 34.85
N PHE A 13 -14.91 -21.50 34.18
CA PHE A 13 -16.11 -22.18 34.69
C PHE A 13 -16.65 -21.60 36.02
N ASN A 14 -16.61 -20.28 36.19
CA ASN A 14 -17.06 -19.52 37.36
C ASN A 14 -18.45 -19.93 37.91
N ASP A 15 -19.37 -20.36 37.06
CA ASP A 15 -20.76 -20.71 37.45
C ASP A 15 -20.95 -22.18 37.89
N LEU A 16 -19.88 -22.99 37.92
CA LEU A 16 -19.93 -24.43 38.16
C LEU A 16 -19.16 -24.88 39.41
N ASN A 17 -19.63 -25.95 40.06
CA ASN A 17 -18.95 -26.50 41.22
C ASN A 17 -17.71 -27.36 40.82
N PRO A 18 -16.73 -27.57 41.72
CA PRO A 18 -15.48 -28.26 41.38
C PRO A 18 -15.63 -29.69 40.85
N ALA A 19 -16.72 -30.40 41.19
CA ALA A 19 -16.98 -31.74 40.67
C ALA A 19 -17.44 -31.69 39.21
N GLN A 20 -18.35 -30.76 38.87
CA GLN A 20 -18.77 -30.49 37.49
C GLN A 20 -17.59 -30.03 36.64
N VAL A 21 -16.76 -29.12 37.14
CA VAL A 21 -15.56 -28.64 36.45
C VAL A 21 -14.56 -29.78 36.19
N LYS A 22 -14.34 -30.67 37.17
CA LYS A 22 -13.47 -31.84 36.99
C LYS A 22 -14.02 -32.78 35.92
N GLN A 23 -15.33 -33.05 35.91
CA GLN A 23 -15.97 -33.89 34.90
C GLN A 23 -15.81 -33.29 33.49
N LEU A 24 -16.16 -32.01 33.30
CA LEU A 24 -16.03 -31.32 32.02
C LEU A 24 -14.59 -31.32 31.47
N ILE A 25 -13.59 -31.15 32.33
CA ILE A 25 -12.17 -31.19 31.91
C ILE A 25 -11.77 -32.59 31.45
N VAL A 26 -12.24 -33.64 32.13
CA VAL A 26 -12.02 -35.06 31.75
C VAL A 26 -12.74 -35.41 30.44
N GLU A 27 -13.93 -34.85 30.21
CA GLU A 27 -14.70 -35.00 28.96
C GLU A 27 -14.15 -34.15 27.79
N GLY A 28 -13.10 -33.35 28.02
CA GLY A 28 -12.46 -32.53 26.99
C GLY A 28 -13.09 -31.15 26.78
N HIS A 29 -14.17 -30.82 27.48
CA HIS A 29 -14.79 -29.50 27.43
C HIS A 29 -13.86 -28.40 27.97
N ARG A 30 -14.03 -27.19 27.46
CA ARG A 30 -13.24 -25.99 27.79
C ARG A 30 -14.20 -24.80 28.02
N PRO A 31 -13.79 -23.76 28.78
CA PRO A 31 -14.62 -22.58 29.00
C PRO A 31 -15.04 -21.89 27.69
N PRO A 32 -16.28 -21.39 27.59
CA PRO A 32 -16.74 -20.69 26.39
C PRO A 32 -16.09 -19.31 26.25
N LEU A 33 -15.88 -18.88 25.00
CA LEU A 33 -15.36 -17.56 24.63
C LEU A 33 -16.45 -16.73 23.93
N THR A 34 -16.70 -15.52 24.43
CA THR A 34 -17.65 -14.56 23.86
C THR A 34 -17.12 -13.92 22.57
N ALA A 35 -17.96 -13.14 21.89
CA ALA A 35 -17.56 -12.31 20.75
C ALA A 35 -16.67 -11.11 21.13
N LYS A 36 -16.44 -10.84 22.42
CA LYS A 36 -15.44 -9.87 22.90
C LYS A 36 -14.06 -10.54 23.01
N ASP A 37 -14.03 -11.74 23.58
CA ASP A 37 -12.77 -12.45 23.91
C ASP A 37 -12.05 -12.97 22.66
N LYS A 38 -12.84 -13.34 21.64
CA LYS A 38 -12.36 -13.69 20.28
C LYS A 38 -11.74 -12.53 19.48
N LYS A 39 -11.46 -11.39 20.13
CA LYS A 39 -10.69 -10.25 19.62
C LYS A 39 -9.27 -10.16 20.17
N ALA A 40 -8.89 -11.05 21.10
CA ALA A 40 -7.49 -11.18 21.50
C ALA A 40 -6.61 -11.58 20.29
N PRO A 41 -5.31 -11.21 20.26
CA PRO A 41 -4.41 -11.54 19.15
C PRO A 41 -4.42 -13.03 18.84
N VAL A 42 -4.37 -13.39 17.56
CA VAL A 42 -4.61 -14.78 17.12
C VAL A 42 -3.65 -15.78 17.77
N PHE A 43 -2.36 -15.43 17.91
CA PHE A 43 -1.38 -16.28 18.60
C PHE A 43 -1.68 -16.50 20.09
N VAL A 44 -2.38 -15.59 20.78
CA VAL A 44 -2.83 -15.81 22.16
C VAL A 44 -3.95 -16.85 22.21
N LEU A 45 -4.89 -16.78 21.25
CA LEU A 45 -6.00 -17.73 21.14
C LEU A 45 -5.51 -19.12 20.70
N ASP A 46 -4.59 -19.18 19.73
CA ASP A 46 -3.99 -20.44 19.25
C ASP A 46 -3.12 -21.10 20.33
N LEU A 47 -2.29 -20.33 21.05
CA LEU A 47 -1.51 -20.86 22.17
C LEU A 47 -2.42 -21.37 23.29
N MET A 48 -3.53 -20.70 23.57
CA MET A 48 -4.54 -21.18 24.52
C MET A 48 -5.17 -22.50 24.05
N ALA A 49 -5.54 -22.62 22.77
CA ALA A 49 -6.09 -23.84 22.18
C ALA A 49 -5.07 -25.00 22.17
N TRP A 50 -3.78 -24.70 21.94
CA TRP A 50 -2.71 -25.69 22.00
C TRP A 50 -2.44 -26.16 23.44
N CYS A 51 -2.43 -25.24 24.42
CA CYS A 51 -2.40 -25.56 25.85
C CYS A 51 -3.64 -26.35 26.33
N TRP A 52 -4.72 -26.38 25.54
CA TRP A 52 -5.98 -27.04 25.86
C TRP A 52 -6.19 -28.40 25.16
N GLN A 53 -5.21 -28.92 24.40
CA GLN A 53 -5.28 -30.27 23.84
C GLN A 53 -5.62 -31.32 24.91
N GLN A 54 -6.50 -32.28 24.58
CA GLN A 54 -6.95 -33.27 25.56
C GLN A 54 -5.81 -34.23 25.92
N GLU A 55 -5.20 -34.86 24.93
CA GLU A 55 -4.02 -35.70 25.12
C GLU A 55 -2.83 -34.85 25.61
N ALA A 56 -2.05 -35.40 26.55
CA ALA A 56 -0.99 -34.65 27.23
C ALA A 56 0.28 -34.47 26.37
N ASP A 57 0.55 -35.41 25.47
CA ASP A 57 1.63 -35.40 24.48
C ASP A 57 1.46 -34.31 23.41
N ARG A 58 0.20 -33.95 23.09
CA ARG A 58 -0.15 -32.91 22.11
C ARG A 58 -0.03 -31.49 22.64
N ARG A 59 0.13 -31.29 23.96
CA ARG A 59 0.27 -29.97 24.59
C ARG A 59 1.69 -29.42 24.39
N PRO A 60 1.88 -28.09 24.33
CA PRO A 60 3.20 -27.51 24.20
C PRO A 60 4.03 -27.75 25.48
N PRO A 61 5.31 -28.13 25.38
CA PRO A 61 6.24 -28.04 26.49
C PRO A 61 6.47 -26.56 26.87
N SER A 62 6.81 -26.30 28.13
CA SER A 62 6.94 -24.94 28.68
C SER A 62 7.90 -24.02 27.91
N HIS A 63 8.97 -24.57 27.32
CA HIS A 63 9.91 -23.79 26.51
C HIS A 63 9.30 -23.31 25.19
N HIS A 64 8.38 -24.06 24.55
CA HIS A 64 7.64 -23.58 23.38
C HIS A 64 6.66 -22.45 23.75
N ILE A 65 6.03 -22.53 24.93
CA ILE A 65 5.17 -21.46 25.46
C ILE A 65 5.99 -20.18 25.63
N SER A 66 7.14 -20.28 26.31
CA SER A 66 8.05 -19.15 26.52
C SER A 66 8.54 -18.53 25.20
N LEU A 67 8.97 -19.38 24.25
CA LEU A 67 9.45 -18.95 22.94
C LEU A 67 8.38 -18.17 22.17
N LEU A 68 7.18 -18.74 22.03
CA LEU A 68 6.06 -18.07 21.34
C LEU A 68 5.67 -16.77 22.03
N SER A 69 5.55 -16.74 23.36
CA SER A 69 5.17 -15.53 24.11
C SER A 69 6.23 -14.42 24.05
N SER A 70 7.47 -14.75 23.72
CA SER A 70 8.58 -13.79 23.56
C SER A 70 8.68 -13.14 22.18
N ALA A 71 7.93 -13.64 21.19
CA ALA A 71 7.95 -13.11 19.82
C ALA A 71 7.29 -11.73 19.75
N THR A 72 7.86 -10.82 18.97
CA THR A 72 7.35 -9.45 18.77
C THR A 72 5.95 -9.41 18.15
N GLU A 73 5.57 -10.48 17.46
CA GLU A 73 4.30 -10.65 16.77
C GLU A 73 3.21 -11.14 17.73
N PHE A 74 3.57 -11.78 18.85
CA PHE A 74 2.64 -12.44 19.77
C PHE A 74 1.53 -11.51 20.32
N PRO A 75 1.81 -10.28 20.77
CA PRO A 75 0.77 -9.32 21.15
C PRO A 75 0.27 -8.45 19.98
N ARG A 76 0.88 -8.51 18.79
CA ARG A 76 0.64 -7.57 17.67
C ARG A 76 -0.20 -8.18 16.54
N LEU A 77 -0.04 -9.46 16.24
CA LEU A 77 -0.72 -10.14 15.14
C LEU A 77 -2.20 -10.35 15.50
N SER A 78 -3.03 -9.41 15.08
CA SER A 78 -4.44 -9.36 15.48
C SER A 78 -5.26 -10.51 14.89
N ASP A 79 -5.06 -10.83 13.61
CA ASP A 79 -5.73 -11.94 12.93
C ASP A 79 -4.90 -12.48 11.76
N VAL A 80 -5.20 -13.70 11.32
CA VAL A 80 -4.61 -14.37 10.15
C VAL A 80 -5.71 -14.94 9.27
N ILE A 81 -5.62 -14.70 7.96
CA ILE A 81 -6.44 -15.37 6.94
C ILE A 81 -5.55 -16.30 6.11
N THR A 82 -5.97 -17.56 6.02
CA THR A 82 -5.33 -18.59 5.18
C THR A 82 -6.24 -18.90 4.00
N PHE A 83 -5.65 -19.33 2.87
CA PHE A 83 -6.38 -19.74 1.68
C PHE A 83 -6.04 -21.20 1.34
N ASP A 84 -7.06 -22.01 1.06
CA ASP A 84 -6.93 -23.48 0.88
C ASP A 84 -6.17 -23.91 -0.38
N LYS A 85 -5.80 -22.95 -1.24
CA LYS A 85 -5.08 -23.14 -2.50
C LYS A 85 -3.91 -22.18 -2.56
N GLN A 86 -2.81 -22.58 -3.18
CA GLN A 86 -1.76 -21.63 -3.55
C GLN A 86 -2.34 -20.56 -4.48
N LEU A 87 -2.35 -19.31 -4.01
CA LEU A 87 -2.85 -18.17 -4.77
C LEU A 87 -1.67 -17.44 -5.43
N GLY A 88 -1.69 -17.33 -6.75
CA GLY A 88 -0.86 -16.36 -7.45
C GLY A 88 -1.38 -14.96 -7.15
N ILE A 89 -0.88 -14.32 -6.09
CA ILE A 89 -1.17 -12.93 -5.75
C ILE A 89 -0.15 -12.05 -6.47
N ASN A 90 -0.65 -11.15 -7.32
CA ASN A 90 0.19 -10.30 -8.17
C ASN A 90 0.42 -8.93 -7.51
N CYS A 91 -0.63 -8.37 -6.90
CA CYS A 91 -0.58 -7.14 -6.14
C CYS A 91 -1.76 -7.07 -5.15
N ALA A 92 -1.67 -6.14 -4.19
CA ALA A 92 -2.74 -5.87 -3.23
C ALA A 92 -2.86 -4.36 -3.02
N VAL A 93 -4.08 -3.87 -2.76
CA VAL A 93 -4.31 -2.45 -2.42
C VAL A 93 -5.42 -2.33 -1.38
N THR A 94 -5.35 -1.33 -0.51
CA THR A 94 -6.40 -1.06 0.48
C THR A 94 -7.38 -0.01 -0.03
N ALA A 95 -8.68 -0.23 0.15
CA ALA A 95 -9.74 0.70 -0.25
C ALA A 95 -10.88 0.70 0.79
N GLY A 96 -11.80 1.67 0.73
CA GLY A 96 -12.93 1.70 1.66
C GLY A 96 -13.93 2.83 1.44
N SER A 97 -15.14 2.64 1.98
CA SER A 97 -16.28 3.57 1.83
C SER A 97 -16.04 4.96 2.44
N ARG A 98 -15.05 5.10 3.33
CA ARG A 98 -14.66 6.37 3.96
C ARG A 98 -13.14 6.57 3.93
N VAL A 99 -12.52 6.38 2.77
CA VAL A 99 -11.26 7.07 2.48
C VAL A 99 -11.57 8.57 2.58
N SER A 100 -11.02 9.21 3.61
CA SER A 100 -11.42 10.56 3.98
C SER A 100 -10.90 11.56 2.95
N GLN A 101 -11.81 12.24 2.25
CA GLN A 101 -11.49 13.44 1.45
C GLN A 101 -11.12 14.67 2.30
N SER A 102 -10.77 14.45 3.58
CA SER A 102 -9.94 15.41 4.31
C SER A 102 -8.69 15.72 3.48
N ARG A 103 -8.53 17.00 3.14
CA ARG A 103 -7.25 17.58 2.71
C ARG A 103 -6.27 17.54 3.90
N GLY A 104 -5.84 16.35 4.30
CA GLY A 104 -4.76 16.18 5.26
C GLY A 104 -3.48 16.68 4.61
N ALA A 105 -2.84 17.68 5.21
CA ALA A 105 -1.58 18.23 4.71
C ALA A 105 -0.45 17.18 4.66
N ASP A 106 -0.60 16.14 5.49
CA ASP A 106 0.36 15.09 5.85
C ASP A 106 0.63 14.05 4.75
N ASP A 107 -0.10 14.06 3.63
CA ASP A 107 0.10 13.20 2.44
C ASP A 107 0.00 11.67 2.70
N ARG A 108 -0.40 11.24 3.91
CA ARG A 108 -0.47 9.84 4.33
C ARG A 108 -1.54 9.05 3.57
N ALA A 109 -1.13 7.94 2.96
CA ALA A 109 -2.01 6.98 2.33
C ALA A 109 -3.06 6.46 3.33
N SER A 110 -4.33 6.83 3.11
CA SER A 110 -5.44 6.45 3.99
C SER A 110 -5.76 4.96 3.86
N VAL A 111 -5.28 4.16 4.82
CA VAL A 111 -5.50 2.71 4.88
C VAL A 111 -7.00 2.40 4.90
N GLY A 112 -7.49 1.76 3.84
CA GLY A 112 -8.88 1.38 3.68
C GLY A 112 -9.30 0.23 4.61
N SER A 113 -10.60 0.16 4.91
CA SER A 113 -11.20 -0.93 5.70
C SER A 113 -11.29 -2.28 4.98
N GLU A 114 -10.86 -2.32 3.71
CA GLU A 114 -10.90 -3.48 2.84
C GLU A 114 -9.57 -3.63 2.09
N VAL A 115 -9.17 -4.89 1.86
CA VAL A 115 -7.96 -5.24 1.10
C VAL A 115 -8.38 -5.97 -0.16
N TRP A 116 -8.03 -5.41 -1.31
CA TRP A 116 -8.32 -5.95 -2.63
C TRP A 116 -7.10 -6.75 -3.10
N LEU A 117 -7.16 -8.07 -2.94
CA LEU A 117 -6.11 -8.99 -3.39
C LEU A 117 -6.31 -9.30 -4.88
N CYS A 118 -5.40 -8.82 -5.72
CA CYS A 118 -5.42 -9.06 -7.15
C CYS A 118 -4.63 -10.33 -7.46
N ARG A 119 -5.31 -11.30 -8.08
CA ARG A 119 -4.84 -12.67 -8.29
C ARG A 119 -4.83 -13.04 -9.77
N SER A 120 -3.93 -13.94 -10.15
CA SER A 120 -4.05 -14.75 -11.36
C SER A 120 -4.63 -16.13 -11.04
N GLU A 121 -5.53 -16.59 -11.90
CA GLU A 121 -6.03 -17.97 -11.93
C GLU A 121 -5.85 -18.52 -13.35
N LEU A 122 -5.09 -19.61 -13.51
CA LEU A 122 -4.80 -20.23 -14.82
C LEU A 122 -5.94 -21.19 -15.20
N ASN A 123 -6.77 -20.77 -16.15
CA ASN A 123 -7.93 -21.53 -16.61
C ASN A 123 -7.67 -22.01 -18.05
N ALA A 124 -7.49 -23.32 -18.23
CA ALA A 124 -7.15 -23.96 -19.51
C ALA A 124 -5.93 -23.33 -20.23
N GLY A 125 -4.91 -22.93 -19.45
CA GLY A 125 -3.70 -22.26 -19.96
C GLY A 125 -3.83 -20.75 -20.18
N ILE A 126 -5.04 -20.19 -20.08
CA ILE A 126 -5.28 -18.75 -20.18
C ILE A 126 -5.18 -18.13 -18.78
N GLY A 127 -4.37 -17.09 -18.63
CA GLY A 127 -4.31 -16.27 -17.41
C GLY A 127 -5.58 -15.45 -17.26
N THR A 128 -6.27 -15.59 -16.13
CA THR A 128 -7.47 -14.80 -15.81
C THR A 128 -7.26 -13.98 -14.55
N GLY A 129 -7.62 -12.69 -14.62
CA GLY A 129 -7.50 -11.74 -13.53
C GLY A 129 -8.70 -11.84 -12.59
N LYS A 130 -8.44 -12.03 -11.30
CA LYS A 130 -9.45 -12.22 -10.26
C LYS A 130 -9.16 -11.33 -9.06
N ILE A 131 -10.20 -10.86 -8.38
CA ILE A 131 -10.08 -10.09 -7.13
C ILE A 131 -10.76 -10.86 -6.01
N SER A 132 -10.07 -10.95 -4.87
CA SER A 132 -10.66 -11.28 -3.58
C SER A 132 -10.63 -10.02 -2.71
N VAL A 133 -11.81 -9.48 -2.41
CA VAL A 133 -11.98 -8.38 -1.46
C VAL A 133 -12.11 -8.97 -0.07
N LEU A 134 -11.16 -8.67 0.80
CA LEU A 134 -11.22 -8.92 2.23
C LEU A 134 -11.70 -7.66 2.95
N SER A 135 -12.37 -7.81 4.09
CA SER A 135 -12.65 -6.70 5.00
C SER A 135 -12.15 -7.03 6.40
N TYR A 136 -11.66 -6.02 7.11
CA TYR A 136 -11.28 -6.11 8.51
C TYR A 136 -12.30 -5.36 9.37
N SER A 137 -13.01 -6.08 10.23
CA SER A 137 -14.01 -5.48 11.11
C SER A 137 -14.09 -6.24 12.43
N ARG A 138 -14.40 -5.51 13.52
CA ARG A 138 -14.53 -6.08 14.88
C ARG A 138 -13.31 -6.90 15.35
N ALA A 139 -12.11 -6.54 14.86
CA ALA A 139 -10.83 -7.25 15.05
C ALA A 139 -10.71 -8.63 14.37
N ARG A 140 -11.47 -8.89 13.30
CA ARG A 140 -11.33 -10.09 12.46
C ARG A 140 -11.33 -9.75 10.97
N CYS A 141 -10.52 -10.47 10.21
CA CYS A 141 -10.53 -10.47 8.76
C CYS A 141 -11.56 -11.47 8.23
N TYR A 142 -12.27 -11.12 7.16
CA TYR A 142 -13.16 -12.04 6.46
C TYR A 142 -13.21 -11.74 4.96
N HIS A 143 -13.43 -12.77 4.17
CA HIS A 143 -13.67 -12.64 2.73
C HIS A 143 -15.05 -12.01 2.48
N LYS A 144 -15.09 -10.88 1.77
CA LYS A 144 -16.30 -10.09 1.52
C LYS A 144 -16.88 -10.29 0.11
N LYS A 145 -16.04 -10.37 -0.93
CA LYS A 145 -16.49 -10.60 -2.32
C LYS A 145 -15.35 -11.18 -3.18
N GLU A 146 -15.68 -12.11 -4.08
CA GLU A 146 -14.79 -12.52 -5.18
C GLU A 146 -15.42 -12.13 -6.52
N PHE A 147 -14.61 -11.72 -7.51
CA PHE A 147 -15.07 -11.50 -8.90
C PHE A 147 -13.89 -11.54 -9.89
N PHE A 148 -14.20 -11.69 -11.18
CA PHE A 148 -13.23 -11.67 -12.28
C PHE A 148 -13.19 -10.29 -12.96
N VAL A 149 -12.02 -9.94 -13.50
CA VAL A 149 -11.78 -8.67 -14.23
C VAL A 149 -11.66 -8.90 -15.74
N GLY A 150 -11.27 -10.11 -16.17
CA GLY A 150 -11.25 -10.48 -17.59
C GLY A 150 -10.29 -11.63 -17.92
N LYS A 151 -10.08 -11.83 -19.22
CA LYS A 151 -9.17 -12.84 -19.80
C LYS A 151 -7.71 -12.37 -19.84
N SER A 152 -7.24 -11.76 -18.76
CA SER A 152 -5.93 -11.09 -18.66
C SER A 152 -5.54 -10.93 -17.19
N CYS A 153 -4.28 -11.21 -16.84
CA CYS A 153 -3.79 -11.07 -15.48
C CYS A 153 -3.70 -9.59 -15.05
N ILE A 154 -4.14 -9.30 -13.82
CA ILE A 154 -3.97 -7.99 -13.19
C ILE A 154 -2.51 -7.87 -12.74
N ARG A 155 -1.77 -6.85 -13.18
CA ARG A 155 -0.36 -6.63 -12.79
C ARG A 155 -0.18 -5.58 -11.71
N VAL A 156 -1.03 -4.55 -11.67
CA VAL A 156 -0.94 -3.46 -10.69
C VAL A 156 -2.33 -2.99 -10.29
N ALA A 157 -2.45 -2.47 -9.08
CA ALA A 157 -3.67 -1.86 -8.54
C ALA A 157 -3.33 -0.58 -7.77
N CYS A 158 -4.21 0.42 -7.84
CA CYS A 158 -4.09 1.69 -7.13
C CYS A 158 -5.45 2.08 -6.52
N SER A 159 -5.46 2.71 -5.35
CA SER A 159 -6.67 3.21 -4.70
C SER A 159 -6.73 4.72 -4.85
N VAL A 160 -7.86 5.21 -5.36
CA VAL A 160 -8.03 6.57 -5.86
C VAL A 160 -9.36 7.09 -5.30
N GLY A 161 -9.29 7.75 -4.15
CA GLY A 161 -10.48 8.17 -3.38
C GLY A 161 -11.41 7.00 -3.05
N SER A 162 -12.60 6.99 -3.66
CA SER A 162 -13.62 5.94 -3.52
C SER A 162 -13.60 4.89 -4.66
N THR A 163 -12.53 4.86 -5.47
CA THR A 163 -12.37 3.95 -6.61
C THR A 163 -11.08 3.11 -6.50
N VAL A 164 -11.07 1.96 -7.16
CA VAL A 164 -9.89 1.10 -7.31
C VAL A 164 -9.60 0.95 -8.80
N TRP A 165 -8.39 1.33 -9.20
CA TRP A 165 -7.88 1.26 -10.56
C TRP A 165 -6.98 0.04 -10.70
N LEU A 166 -7.10 -0.67 -11.81
CA LEU A 166 -6.38 -1.91 -12.09
C LEU A 166 -5.75 -1.85 -13.48
N GLY A 167 -4.48 -2.23 -13.59
CA GLY A 167 -3.77 -2.38 -14.86
C GLY A 167 -3.46 -3.85 -15.17
N THR A 168 -3.79 -4.31 -16.37
CA THR A 168 -3.56 -5.70 -16.81
C THR A 168 -2.33 -5.88 -17.69
N GLU A 169 -1.92 -7.13 -17.89
CA GLU A 169 -0.90 -7.52 -18.87
C GLU A 169 -1.32 -7.27 -20.33
N SER A 170 -2.62 -7.21 -20.63
CA SER A 170 -3.11 -6.86 -21.98
C SER A 170 -3.04 -5.36 -22.30
N GLY A 171 -2.60 -4.52 -21.36
CA GLY A 171 -2.65 -3.06 -21.49
C GLY A 171 -4.05 -2.50 -21.24
N THR A 172 -4.91 -3.22 -20.53
CA THR A 172 -6.27 -2.77 -20.20
C THR A 172 -6.30 -2.13 -18.83
N LEU A 173 -6.93 -0.97 -18.72
CA LEU A 173 -7.28 -0.32 -17.46
C LEU A 173 -8.73 -0.63 -17.11
N HIS A 174 -8.98 -0.99 -15.86
CA HIS A 174 -10.34 -1.14 -15.31
C HIS A 174 -10.45 -0.31 -14.04
N VAL A 175 -11.56 0.43 -13.88
CA VAL A 175 -11.84 1.21 -12.67
C VAL A 175 -13.13 0.70 -12.03
N PHE A 176 -13.07 0.37 -10.75
CA PHE A 176 -14.18 -0.13 -9.95
C PHE A 176 -14.53 0.85 -8.83
N CYS A 177 -15.82 0.97 -8.51
CA CYS A 177 -16.24 1.64 -7.27
C CYS A 177 -15.87 0.78 -6.07
N ALA A 178 -15.13 1.33 -5.11
CA ALA A 178 -14.69 0.61 -3.92
C ALA A 178 -15.85 0.16 -3.00
N MET A 179 -17.01 0.81 -3.11
CA MET A 179 -18.18 0.56 -2.25
C MET A 179 -19.16 -0.47 -2.83
N THR A 180 -19.39 -0.44 -4.15
CA THR A 180 -20.39 -1.29 -4.83
C THR A 180 -19.77 -2.43 -5.62
N TYR A 181 -18.46 -2.37 -5.89
CA TYR A 181 -17.73 -3.31 -6.73
C TYR A 181 -18.29 -3.41 -8.17
N LYS A 182 -19.05 -2.41 -8.64
CA LYS A 182 -19.38 -2.24 -10.06
C LYS A 182 -18.17 -1.65 -10.78
N GLN A 183 -17.90 -2.11 -12.01
CA GLN A 183 -16.97 -1.43 -12.91
C GLN A 183 -17.62 -0.12 -13.39
N LEU A 184 -16.87 0.97 -13.35
CA LEU A 184 -17.31 2.30 -13.77
C LEU A 184 -16.80 2.59 -15.19
N CYS A 185 -15.51 2.40 -15.41
CA CYS A 185 -14.82 2.78 -16.64
C CYS A 185 -13.77 1.74 -17.03
N GLN A 186 -13.42 1.71 -18.32
CA GLN A 186 -12.42 0.81 -18.88
C GLN A 186 -11.67 1.52 -20.02
N GLY A 187 -10.36 1.33 -20.11
CA GLY A 187 -9.54 1.84 -21.21
C GLY A 187 -8.71 0.75 -21.83
N SER A 188 -8.56 0.75 -23.16
CA SER A 188 -7.57 -0.09 -23.84
C SER A 188 -6.39 0.77 -24.26
N ILE A 189 -5.23 0.54 -23.67
CA ILE A 189 -3.99 1.17 -24.12
C ILE A 189 -3.56 0.49 -25.43
N ARG A 190 -2.92 1.26 -26.32
CA ARG A 190 -2.51 0.78 -27.66
C ARG A 190 -1.79 -0.55 -27.58
N SER A 191 -2.22 -1.50 -28.40
CA SER A 191 -1.93 -2.93 -28.29
C SER A 191 -0.44 -3.26 -28.08
N ASN A 192 -0.20 -4.32 -27.31
CA ASN A 192 1.12 -4.89 -27.02
C ASN A 192 2.01 -4.06 -26.08
N ARG A 193 1.41 -3.24 -25.20
CA ARG A 193 2.09 -2.53 -24.10
C ARG A 193 1.45 -2.91 -22.75
N TYR A 194 2.07 -3.84 -22.02
CA TYR A 194 1.61 -4.19 -20.68
C TYR A 194 1.89 -3.06 -19.68
N ILE A 195 1.01 -2.93 -18.68
CA ILE A 195 1.15 -1.92 -17.62
C ILE A 195 2.17 -2.43 -16.59
N LEU A 196 3.16 -1.59 -16.27
CA LEU A 196 4.22 -1.88 -15.31
C LEU A 196 3.89 -1.42 -13.90
N ASN A 197 3.53 -0.15 -13.74
CA ASN A 197 3.33 0.50 -12.44
C ASN A 197 2.20 1.55 -12.54
N MET A 198 1.60 1.92 -11.41
CA MET A 198 0.50 2.88 -11.33
C MET A 198 0.52 3.59 -9.97
N ILE A 199 0.45 4.93 -9.97
CA ILE A 199 0.36 5.76 -8.75
C ILE A 199 -0.76 6.79 -8.85
N HIS A 200 -1.29 7.21 -7.70
CA HIS A 200 -2.18 8.35 -7.56
C HIS A 200 -1.37 9.59 -7.16
N VAL A 201 -1.68 10.74 -7.76
CA VAL A 201 -1.10 12.05 -7.45
C VAL A 201 -2.26 12.97 -7.03
N PRO A 202 -2.70 12.94 -5.75
CA PRO A 202 -3.94 13.60 -5.34
C PRO A 202 -3.95 15.12 -5.58
N ARG A 203 -2.79 15.77 -5.44
CA ARG A 203 -2.67 17.23 -5.59
C ARG A 203 -2.85 17.71 -7.02
N ALA A 204 -2.46 16.89 -8.00
CA ALA A 204 -2.61 17.18 -9.43
C ALA A 204 -3.87 16.55 -10.05
N ASN A 205 -4.68 15.81 -9.26
CA ASN A 205 -5.87 15.09 -9.71
C ASN A 205 -5.57 14.04 -10.82
N TRP A 206 -4.37 13.43 -10.77
CA TRP A 206 -3.90 12.47 -11.78
C TRP A 206 -3.70 11.06 -11.22
N VAL A 207 -4.08 10.06 -12.02
CA VAL A 207 -3.58 8.69 -11.91
C VAL A 207 -2.56 8.48 -13.02
N LEU A 208 -1.33 8.17 -12.63
CA LEU A 208 -0.21 7.98 -13.56
C LEU A 208 0.03 6.49 -13.79
N VAL A 209 0.12 6.10 -15.06
CA VAL A 209 0.25 4.70 -15.50
C VAL A 209 1.52 4.55 -16.33
N ALA A 210 2.48 3.78 -15.81
CA ALA A 210 3.74 3.47 -16.49
C ALA A 210 3.61 2.21 -17.35
N LEU A 211 4.15 2.25 -18.57
CA LEU A 211 4.08 1.16 -19.54
C LEU A 211 5.44 0.50 -19.80
N ALA A 212 5.39 -0.69 -20.38
CA ALA A 212 6.56 -1.50 -20.73
C ALA A 212 7.59 -0.81 -21.65
N ASP A 213 7.22 0.23 -22.41
CA ASP A 213 8.15 1.00 -23.24
C ASP A 213 8.78 2.22 -22.53
N GLY A 214 8.48 2.42 -21.24
CA GLY A 214 8.93 3.59 -20.49
C GLY A 214 8.12 4.86 -20.71
N SER A 215 6.97 4.78 -21.40
CA SER A 215 6.02 5.90 -21.45
C SER A 215 5.15 5.96 -20.18
N VAL A 216 4.67 7.16 -19.83
CA VAL A 216 3.75 7.41 -18.71
C VAL A 216 2.51 8.13 -19.23
N LEU A 217 1.35 7.62 -18.88
CA LEU A 217 0.05 8.20 -19.20
C LEU A 217 -0.57 8.82 -17.94
N ALA A 218 -1.09 10.05 -18.02
CA ALA A 218 -1.94 10.63 -16.98
C ALA A 218 -3.42 10.49 -17.34
N TYR A 219 -4.21 9.97 -16.41
CA TYR A 219 -5.68 9.93 -16.48
C TYR A 219 -6.24 10.76 -15.32
N ASN A 220 -7.32 11.52 -15.58
CA ASN A 220 -7.97 12.30 -14.53
C ASN A 220 -8.54 11.37 -13.44
N ASP A 221 -8.30 11.68 -12.17
CA ASP A 221 -8.73 10.85 -11.04
C ASP A 221 -10.23 10.97 -10.69
N ASN A 222 -10.89 12.04 -11.16
CA ASN A 222 -12.25 12.42 -10.79
C ASN A 222 -13.33 11.69 -11.61
N ILE A 223 -13.21 10.37 -11.69
CA ILE A 223 -14.24 9.49 -12.27
C ILE A 223 -15.54 9.52 -11.43
N SER A 224 -15.44 9.77 -10.13
CA SER A 224 -16.56 9.74 -9.19
C SER A 224 -17.63 10.81 -9.45
N ASN A 225 -17.29 11.98 -10.02
CA ASN A 225 -18.26 13.04 -10.27
C ASN A 225 -19.30 12.72 -11.37
N HIS A 226 -19.10 11.65 -12.15
CA HIS A 226 -20.02 11.29 -13.24
C HIS A 226 -21.19 10.39 -12.83
N TYR A 227 -21.27 9.95 -11.57
CA TYR A 227 -22.26 8.97 -11.11
C TYR A 227 -23.04 9.44 -9.87
N HIS A 228 -24.15 10.15 -10.11
CA HIS A 228 -25.25 10.16 -9.12
C HIS A 228 -25.75 8.72 -8.89
N TYR A 229 -26.14 8.42 -7.65
CA TYR A 229 -26.50 7.07 -7.18
C TYR A 229 -27.90 6.65 -7.66
N ASN A 230 -28.10 6.60 -8.97
CA ASN A 230 -29.39 6.29 -9.59
C ASN A 230 -29.51 4.78 -9.87
N ASP A 231 -30.65 4.23 -9.44
CA ASP A 231 -31.25 2.91 -9.71
C ASP A 231 -30.31 1.68 -9.92
N PRO A 232 -30.33 0.67 -9.01
CA PRO A 232 -29.58 -0.56 -9.22
C PRO A 232 -30.00 -1.37 -10.46
N ALA A 233 -31.19 -1.14 -11.03
CA ALA A 233 -31.76 -1.91 -12.14
C ALA A 233 -31.23 -1.55 -13.54
N VAL A 234 -30.46 -0.46 -13.69
CA VAL A 234 -29.91 -0.03 -14.99
C VAL A 234 -28.45 -0.46 -15.14
N GLU A 235 -28.14 -1.14 -16.25
CA GLU A 235 -26.76 -1.33 -16.71
C GLU A 235 -26.22 -0.01 -17.29
N THR A 236 -25.58 0.79 -16.44
CA THR A 236 -24.85 1.98 -16.87
C THR A 236 -23.70 1.57 -17.81
N PRO A 237 -23.58 2.14 -19.02
CA PRO A 237 -22.50 1.79 -19.94
C PRO A 237 -21.13 2.13 -19.33
N VAL A 238 -20.18 1.21 -19.48
CA VAL A 238 -18.79 1.40 -19.05
C VAL A 238 -18.16 2.51 -19.89
N HIS A 239 -17.70 3.58 -19.24
CA HIS A 239 -17.11 4.72 -19.96
C HIS A 239 -15.68 4.41 -20.43
N GLU A 240 -15.28 4.96 -21.58
CA GLU A 240 -13.93 4.79 -22.14
C GLU A 240 -12.91 5.67 -21.41
N LEU A 241 -11.79 5.09 -20.96
CA LEU A 241 -10.69 5.84 -20.34
C LEU A 241 -9.64 6.24 -21.37
N LEU A 242 -9.59 7.55 -21.64
CA LEU A 242 -8.56 8.19 -22.48
C LEU A 242 -7.56 8.96 -21.60
N PRO A 243 -6.25 8.94 -21.91
CA PRO A 243 -5.25 9.69 -21.16
C PRO A 243 -5.26 11.17 -21.56
N ASN A 244 -5.23 12.07 -20.58
CA ASN A 244 -5.18 13.52 -20.78
C ASN A 244 -3.78 14.00 -21.19
N ARG A 245 -2.72 13.39 -20.65
CA ARG A 245 -1.31 13.74 -20.91
C ARG A 245 -0.47 12.48 -21.09
N VAL A 246 0.59 12.58 -21.90
CA VAL A 246 1.46 11.46 -22.27
C VAL A 246 2.92 11.91 -22.27
N TYR A 247 3.72 11.34 -21.38
CA TYR A 247 5.18 11.34 -21.49
C TYR A 247 5.59 10.14 -22.35
N THR A 248 6.21 10.38 -23.50
CA THR A 248 6.55 9.32 -24.49
C THR A 248 7.71 8.42 -24.10
N GLY A 249 8.39 8.69 -22.98
CA GLY A 249 9.49 7.86 -22.50
C GLY A 249 10.82 8.05 -23.22
N ASN A 250 11.76 7.19 -22.88
CA ASN A 250 13.08 7.05 -23.52
C ASN A 250 13.33 5.61 -24.00
N GLY A 251 12.29 4.79 -24.12
CA GLY A 251 12.36 3.37 -24.46
C GLY A 251 12.76 2.44 -23.31
N ILE A 252 12.97 2.95 -22.10
CA ILE A 252 13.45 2.15 -20.95
C ILE A 252 12.31 1.92 -19.95
N PRO A 253 11.98 0.66 -19.61
CA PRO A 253 10.93 0.32 -18.63
C PRO A 253 11.00 1.12 -17.34
N ILE A 254 9.86 1.67 -16.91
CA ILE A 254 9.68 2.32 -15.59
C ILE A 254 9.09 1.27 -14.65
N HIS A 255 9.88 0.78 -13.70
CA HIS A 255 9.47 -0.26 -12.76
C HIS A 255 8.83 0.31 -11.49
N CYS A 256 9.14 1.55 -11.14
CA CYS A 256 8.66 2.23 -9.95
C CYS A 256 8.43 3.73 -10.22
N MET A 257 7.45 4.30 -9.54
CA MET A 257 7.15 5.74 -9.56
C MET A 257 6.82 6.22 -8.16
N ALA A 258 7.08 7.49 -7.87
CA ALA A 258 6.49 8.19 -6.74
C ALA A 258 6.19 9.65 -7.08
N ALA A 259 5.16 10.18 -6.44
CA ALA A 259 4.85 11.60 -6.40
C ALA A 259 5.48 12.23 -5.15
N LEU A 260 5.97 13.46 -5.29
CA LEU A 260 6.54 14.25 -4.21
C LEU A 260 6.00 15.68 -4.26
N PRO A 261 5.31 16.17 -3.21
CA PRO A 261 4.91 17.57 -3.13
C PRO A 261 6.06 18.45 -2.64
N LEU A 262 6.41 19.48 -3.41
CA LEU A 262 7.38 20.51 -3.04
C LEU A 262 6.66 21.83 -2.76
N LYS A 263 6.99 22.53 -1.68
CA LYS A 263 6.52 23.92 -1.50
C LYS A 263 7.11 24.79 -2.62
N LYS A 264 6.26 25.48 -3.37
CA LYS A 264 6.69 26.49 -4.33
C LYS A 264 7.40 27.62 -3.56
N PRO A 265 8.55 28.13 -4.03
CA PRO A 265 9.18 29.28 -3.39
C PRO A 265 8.24 30.49 -3.47
N GLN A 266 7.86 31.05 -2.31
CA GLN A 266 7.14 32.32 -2.29
C GLN A 266 8.08 33.40 -2.83
N GLY A 267 7.68 34.05 -3.92
CA GLY A 267 8.41 35.20 -4.46
C GLY A 267 8.30 36.39 -3.50
N ASN A 268 9.33 37.25 -3.48
CA ASN A 268 9.35 38.49 -2.69
C ASN A 268 8.47 39.59 -3.33
N GLU A 269 7.25 39.26 -3.75
CA GLU A 269 6.26 40.28 -4.13
C GLU A 269 5.58 40.83 -2.86
N PRO A 270 5.55 42.17 -2.67
CA PRO A 270 4.91 42.76 -1.51
C PRO A 270 3.41 42.52 -1.56
N ARG A 271 2.83 41.97 -0.48
CA ARG A 271 1.38 41.80 -0.37
C ARG A 271 0.70 43.16 -0.29
N PRO A 272 -0.46 43.37 -0.94
CA PRO A 272 -1.35 44.47 -0.57
C PRO A 272 -1.83 44.24 0.86
N GLU A 273 -1.85 45.30 1.68
CA GLU A 273 -2.08 45.17 3.13
C GLU A 273 -3.57 45.01 3.51
N ASP A 274 -4.50 45.26 2.58
CA ASP A 274 -5.95 45.29 2.81
C ASP A 274 -6.70 44.04 2.28
N SER A 275 -6.55 42.89 2.95
CA SER A 275 -7.47 41.75 2.77
C SER A 275 -7.67 40.93 4.06
N ASP A 276 -8.71 41.27 4.84
CA ASP A 276 -9.09 40.63 6.12
C ASP A 276 -9.83 39.28 5.92
N ASP A 277 -9.26 38.42 5.07
CA ASP A 277 -9.89 37.18 4.62
C ASP A 277 -9.41 35.98 5.46
N ARG A 278 -10.34 35.30 6.14
CA ARG A 278 -10.02 34.27 7.16
C ARG A 278 -9.61 32.90 6.59
N ASN A 279 -9.35 32.82 5.28
CA ASN A 279 -8.70 31.68 4.68
C ASN A 279 -7.18 31.84 4.74
N SER A 280 -6.54 31.09 5.63
CA SER A 280 -5.08 30.92 5.64
C SER A 280 -4.59 30.64 4.21
N PRO A 281 -3.51 31.28 3.73
CA PRO A 281 -3.01 31.04 2.39
C PRO A 281 -2.74 29.55 2.21
N CYS A 282 -3.33 28.95 1.18
CA CYS A 282 -2.90 27.64 0.74
C CYS A 282 -1.47 27.80 0.24
N ASP A 283 -0.50 27.23 0.97
CA ASP A 283 0.84 27.00 0.45
C ASP A 283 0.70 26.41 -0.97
N GLU A 284 1.25 27.08 -1.96
CA GLU A 284 1.25 26.57 -3.33
C GLU A 284 2.31 25.47 -3.43
N TYR A 285 1.97 24.30 -3.97
CA TYR A 285 2.88 23.16 -4.11
C TYR A 285 3.04 22.78 -5.57
N VAL A 286 4.28 22.54 -6.00
CA VAL A 286 4.60 21.86 -7.27
C VAL A 286 4.77 20.37 -6.97
N CYS A 287 4.31 19.48 -7.83
CA CYS A 287 4.59 18.05 -7.69
C CYS A 287 5.74 17.63 -8.61
N GLU A 288 6.72 16.90 -8.10
CA GLU A 288 7.67 16.13 -8.92
C GLU A 288 7.27 14.65 -8.93
N VAL A 289 7.41 14.00 -10.09
CA VAL A 289 7.17 12.55 -10.25
C VAL A 289 8.47 11.86 -10.63
N TRP A 290 8.94 10.99 -9.75
CA TRP A 290 10.24 10.33 -9.84
C TRP A 290 10.05 8.91 -10.38
N CYS A 291 10.37 8.71 -11.66
CA CYS A 291 10.25 7.44 -12.37
C CYS A 291 11.59 6.68 -12.35
N GLY A 292 11.67 5.60 -11.56
CA GLY A 292 12.83 4.71 -11.53
C GLY A 292 12.78 3.69 -12.67
N GLN A 293 13.84 3.67 -13.47
CA GLN A 293 13.98 2.89 -14.70
C GLN A 293 15.08 1.84 -14.59
N GLU A 294 15.13 0.93 -15.57
CA GLU A 294 16.26 0.01 -15.72
C GLU A 294 17.59 0.74 -15.95
N LYS A 295 18.70 0.02 -15.74
CA LYS A 295 20.08 0.52 -15.95
C LYS A 295 20.40 1.76 -15.10
N GLY A 296 19.88 1.76 -13.86
CA GLY A 296 20.16 2.78 -12.84
C GLY A 296 19.58 4.17 -13.10
N ARG A 297 18.70 4.36 -14.09
CA ARG A 297 18.23 5.71 -14.44
C ARG A 297 17.02 6.13 -13.61
N ILE A 298 16.98 7.39 -13.19
CA ILE A 298 15.83 8.01 -12.55
C ILE A 298 15.44 9.23 -13.38
N THR A 299 14.30 9.16 -14.06
CA THR A 299 13.75 10.30 -14.80
C THR A 299 12.78 11.05 -13.89
N ILE A 300 12.96 12.36 -13.75
CA ILE A 300 12.09 13.22 -12.94
C ILE A 300 11.22 14.03 -13.88
N LEU A 301 9.91 13.86 -13.74
CA LEU A 301 8.87 14.56 -14.48
C LEU A 301 8.22 15.63 -13.60
N ASP A 302 7.72 16.68 -14.23
CA ASP A 302 6.72 17.57 -13.65
C ASP A 302 5.42 16.79 -13.43
N GLY A 303 4.86 16.87 -12.22
CA GLY A 303 3.70 16.08 -11.81
C GLY A 303 2.37 16.58 -12.35
N GLU A 304 2.31 17.78 -12.95
CA GLU A 304 1.11 18.32 -13.60
C GLU A 304 1.21 18.15 -15.12
N GLU A 305 2.29 18.67 -15.73
CA GLU A 305 2.49 18.75 -17.18
C GLU A 305 3.14 17.50 -17.81
N LEU A 306 3.62 16.54 -16.99
CA LEU A 306 4.42 15.38 -17.39
C LEU A 306 5.67 15.70 -18.24
N GLN A 307 6.15 16.95 -18.17
CA GLN A 307 7.39 17.34 -18.85
C GLN A 307 8.61 16.86 -18.07
N LYS A 308 9.65 16.44 -18.77
CA LYS A 308 10.88 15.96 -18.11
C LYS A 308 11.68 17.12 -17.54
N ILE A 309 11.72 17.24 -16.22
CA ILE A 309 12.57 18.18 -15.47
C ILE A 309 14.04 17.78 -15.64
N CYS A 310 14.40 16.54 -15.29
CA CYS A 310 15.77 16.04 -15.47
C CYS A 310 15.84 14.50 -15.53
N THR A 311 17.05 13.97 -15.67
CA THR A 311 17.35 12.54 -15.48
C THR A 311 18.62 12.42 -14.66
N LYS A 312 18.54 11.72 -13.52
CA LYS A 312 19.69 11.35 -12.68
C LYS A 312 20.12 9.93 -13.07
N SER A 313 21.43 9.64 -12.98
CA SER A 313 21.96 8.28 -13.16
C SER A 313 22.46 7.74 -11.82
N ALA A 314 22.26 6.46 -11.60
CA ALA A 314 22.87 5.69 -10.53
C ALA A 314 24.00 4.84 -11.14
N GLU A 315 25.22 5.01 -10.64
CA GLU A 315 26.44 4.39 -11.15
C GLU A 315 26.74 3.09 -10.40
N ASP A 316 26.88 1.98 -11.12
CA ASP A 316 27.32 0.69 -10.58
C ASP A 316 28.84 0.66 -10.39
N HIS A 317 29.30 -0.06 -9.36
CA HIS A 317 30.72 -0.15 -9.03
C HIS A 317 31.11 -1.60 -8.74
N GLU A 318 32.18 -2.08 -9.38
CA GLU A 318 32.74 -3.43 -9.20
C GLU A 318 32.89 -3.79 -7.70
N PRO A 319 32.49 -5.01 -7.28
CA PRO A 319 32.35 -5.34 -5.86
C PRO A 319 33.64 -5.88 -5.24
N ASP A 320 34.39 -5.01 -4.56
CA ASP A 320 35.41 -5.43 -3.59
C ASP A 320 34.82 -6.42 -2.56
N SER A 321 35.67 -7.36 -2.13
CA SER A 321 35.27 -8.67 -1.62
C SER A 321 34.63 -8.70 -0.23
N SER A 322 33.52 -9.44 -0.14
CA SER A 322 33.01 -10.17 1.04
C SER A 322 32.56 -9.42 2.30
N SER A 323 31.58 -10.02 3.00
CA SER A 323 31.11 -9.75 4.37
C SER A 323 30.69 -8.32 4.74
N GLN A 324 29.40 -8.01 4.55
CA GLN A 324 28.42 -7.87 5.66
C GLN A 324 26.99 -7.75 5.09
N ARG A 325 25.99 -8.26 5.81
CA ARG A 325 24.57 -8.24 5.41
C ARG A 325 23.78 -7.28 6.30
N GLU A 326 23.82 -6.00 5.98
CA GLU A 326 22.99 -4.98 6.64
C GLU A 326 22.30 -4.11 5.59
N HIS A 327 21.09 -3.65 5.91
CA HIS A 327 20.22 -2.91 5.00
C HIS A 327 20.43 -1.40 5.19
N SER A 328 20.84 -0.67 4.14
CA SER A 328 20.98 0.80 4.19
C SER A 328 19.99 1.51 3.25
N VAL A 329 19.17 2.41 3.79
CA VAL A 329 18.35 3.34 2.99
C VAL A 329 19.23 4.49 2.50
N SER A 330 18.99 4.99 1.28
CA SER A 330 19.68 6.18 0.76
C SER A 330 18.73 7.37 0.71
N HIS A 331 19.26 8.53 1.11
CA HIS A 331 18.61 9.84 1.06
C HIS A 331 18.95 10.51 -0.27
N ILE A 332 17.95 11.13 -0.93
CA ILE A 332 18.16 11.92 -2.15
C ILE A 332 17.39 13.23 -2.05
N GLU A 333 18.10 14.34 -2.23
CA GLU A 333 17.53 15.68 -2.29
C GLU A 333 16.97 16.02 -3.68
N THR A 334 16.05 16.98 -3.69
CA THR A 334 15.25 17.35 -4.87
C THR A 334 16.02 18.23 -5.84
N CYS A 335 15.49 18.43 -7.06
CA CYS A 335 16.14 19.28 -8.07
C CYS A 335 16.08 20.78 -7.71
N GLN A 336 15.26 21.15 -6.73
CA GLN A 336 14.81 22.51 -6.50
C GLN A 336 15.25 23.01 -5.12
N THR A 337 16.28 23.85 -5.10
CA THR A 337 16.66 24.62 -3.90
C THR A 337 15.56 25.64 -3.59
N THR A 338 14.60 25.25 -2.74
CA THR A 338 13.59 26.16 -2.20
C THR A 338 14.28 27.21 -1.33
N GLY A 339 14.51 28.40 -1.89
CA GLY A 339 15.35 29.48 -1.35
C GLY A 339 14.81 30.20 -0.11
N THR A 340 14.06 29.50 0.74
CA THR A 340 13.47 30.01 1.97
C THR A 340 14.37 29.71 3.16
N THR A 341 15.12 30.72 3.60
CA THR A 341 15.79 30.76 4.91
C THR A 341 14.76 30.99 6.03
N ILE A 342 13.92 29.98 6.27
CA ILE A 342 12.97 29.96 7.40
C ILE A 342 13.69 29.36 8.60
N SER A 343 13.63 30.03 9.75
CA SER A 343 14.20 29.55 11.00
C SER A 343 13.39 28.35 11.55
N GLY A 344 13.77 27.15 11.12
CA GLY A 344 13.10 25.90 11.46
C GLY A 344 13.41 24.83 10.43
N ASP A 345 14.53 24.12 10.62
CA ASP A 345 14.91 22.99 9.76
C ASP A 345 13.95 21.81 9.96
N ASP A 346 13.00 21.67 9.03
CA ASP A 346 12.40 20.37 8.71
C ASP A 346 13.02 19.85 7.40
N PRO A 347 14.13 19.08 7.47
CA PRO A 347 14.74 18.48 6.28
C PRO A 347 13.87 17.37 5.67
N VAL A 348 12.90 16.81 6.40
CA VAL A 348 12.08 15.68 5.93
C VAL A 348 11.22 16.09 4.73
N GLY A 349 10.68 17.32 4.75
CA GLY A 349 9.90 17.91 3.65
C GLY A 349 10.67 18.18 2.34
N ARG A 350 12.00 17.96 2.30
CA ARG A 350 12.85 18.12 1.10
C ARG A 350 13.48 16.80 0.62
N SER A 351 13.10 15.66 1.22
CA SER A 351 13.87 14.42 1.17
C SER A 351 13.10 13.25 0.56
N VAL A 352 13.66 12.63 -0.50
CA VAL A 352 13.17 11.33 -1.01
C VAL A 352 14.02 10.21 -0.44
N TRP A 353 13.39 9.26 0.25
CA TRP A 353 14.04 8.01 0.63
C TRP A 353 13.93 7.00 -0.51
N VAL A 354 15.07 6.63 -1.09
CA VAL A 354 15.15 5.61 -2.13
C VAL A 354 16.06 4.49 -1.65
N ALA A 355 15.51 3.28 -1.52
CA ALA A 355 16.33 2.09 -1.47
C ALA A 355 16.81 1.80 -2.91
N LEU A 356 18.13 1.91 -3.13
CA LEU A 356 18.81 1.76 -4.44
C LEU A 356 18.96 0.27 -4.82
N PHE A 357 20.10 -0.22 -5.36
CA PHE A 357 20.46 -1.71 -5.61
C PHE A 357 21.92 -1.73 -4.87
N PRO A 358 22.43 -2.72 -4.04
CA PRO A 358 23.82 -2.77 -3.58
C PRO A 358 24.87 -2.71 -4.69
N GLY A 359 25.79 -1.76 -4.50
CA GLY A 359 26.88 -1.44 -5.41
C GLY A 359 26.79 0.02 -5.85
N THR A 360 25.58 0.53 -5.91
CA THR A 360 25.22 1.63 -6.81
C THR A 360 25.09 2.96 -6.07
N ARG A 361 25.61 4.04 -6.67
CA ARG A 361 25.58 5.41 -6.11
C ARG A 361 24.74 6.32 -6.99
N VAL A 362 23.81 7.08 -6.42
CA VAL A 362 23.22 8.23 -7.13
C VAL A 362 24.15 9.43 -6.92
N CYS A 363 24.74 9.92 -8.00
CA CYS A 363 25.67 11.04 -7.97
C CYS A 363 24.89 12.37 -8.12
N PHE A 364 25.03 13.24 -7.11
CA PHE A 364 24.54 14.63 -7.13
C PHE A 364 25.72 15.55 -6.83
N GLY A 365 25.95 16.58 -7.65
CA GLY A 365 27.00 17.58 -7.38
C GLY A 365 28.45 17.06 -7.29
N GLY A 366 28.79 15.93 -7.92
CA GLY A 366 30.18 15.48 -8.07
C GLY A 366 30.88 14.86 -6.85
N MET A 367 30.19 14.62 -5.73
CA MET A 367 30.75 13.92 -4.56
C MET A 367 30.08 12.56 -4.28
N PRO A 368 30.83 11.46 -4.16
CA PRO A 368 30.28 10.11 -3.98
C PRO A 368 30.16 9.69 -2.50
N TRP A 369 28.92 9.50 -2.03
CA TRP A 369 28.62 8.86 -0.73
C TRP A 369 28.65 7.32 -0.83
N ARG A 370 28.68 6.58 0.29
CA ARG A 370 28.96 5.13 0.35
C ARG A 370 27.90 4.28 1.07
N ARG A 371 27.74 3.03 0.59
CA ARG A 371 26.98 1.84 1.13
C ARG A 371 25.61 1.56 0.43
N ARG A 372 24.96 0.42 0.72
CA ARG A 372 24.37 -0.54 -0.27
C ARG A 372 23.01 -1.22 0.13
N LEU A 373 21.94 -1.22 -0.70
CA LEU A 373 20.70 -2.08 -0.58
C LEU A 373 19.84 -2.14 -1.88
N TYR A 374 19.17 -3.27 -2.24
CA TYR A 374 18.20 -3.43 -3.39
C TYR A 374 16.77 -3.79 -2.96
N VAL A 375 15.82 -2.84 -3.03
CA VAL A 375 14.38 -2.97 -3.39
C VAL A 375 13.81 -1.55 -3.59
N VAL A 376 13.39 -1.14 -4.80
CA VAL A 376 12.71 0.18 -4.96
C VAL A 376 11.21 0.10 -4.60
N TRP A 377 10.93 -0.03 -3.31
CA TRP A 377 9.64 0.38 -2.73
C TRP A 377 9.79 1.85 -2.33
N ILE A 378 9.11 2.77 -3.02
CA ILE A 378 9.04 4.16 -2.56
C ILE A 378 7.89 4.24 -1.56
N ALA A 379 8.16 3.78 -0.35
CA ALA A 379 7.21 3.75 0.75
C ALA A 379 6.91 5.19 1.20
N HIS A 380 5.69 5.66 0.93
CA HIS A 380 5.29 6.99 1.37
C HIS A 380 5.04 6.99 2.89
N ASN A 381 6.01 7.54 3.63
CA ASN A 381 5.91 8.01 5.02
C ASN A 381 5.51 6.94 6.07
N ILE A 382 6.41 6.00 6.38
CA ILE A 382 6.32 5.15 7.58
C ILE A 382 7.09 5.80 8.73
N HIS A 383 6.37 6.39 9.69
CA HIS A 383 6.92 6.73 11.00
C HIS A 383 7.09 5.43 11.81
N GLN A 384 8.34 5.04 12.09
CA GLN A 384 8.65 4.07 13.14
C GLN A 384 9.69 4.69 14.08
N ASP A 385 9.32 4.79 15.35
CA ASP A 385 10.23 5.22 16.41
C ASP A 385 11.22 4.09 16.70
N LEU A 386 12.40 4.17 16.07
CA LEU A 386 13.55 3.36 16.44
C LEU A 386 14.20 3.94 17.70
N LYS A 387 14.34 3.09 18.72
CA LYS A 387 15.15 3.31 19.93
C LYS A 387 16.45 2.53 19.84
#